data_AF-A0A6M6IAV8-F1
#
_entry.id   AF-A0A6M6IAV8-F1
#
_cell.length_a   1.000
_cell.length_b   1.000
_cell.length_c   1.000
_cell.angle_alpha   90.00
_cell.angle_beta   90.00
_cell.angle_gamma   90.00
#
_symmetry.space_group_name_H-M   'P 1'
#
loop_
_entity.id
_entity.type
_entity.pdbx_description
1 polymer ?
#
loop_
_entity_poly.entity_id
_entity_poly.type
_entity_poly.pdbx_seq_one_letter_code
_entity_poly.pdbx_strand_id
1 'polypeptide(L)'
;MRSAPSSPREADTAIERGREDEEESGVLLGRGLASWYGGSLHGRRTASGERFDCGELTAAHRTLPFGARVCVRSLVNGKVVVVRVNDRGPFAPGRVIDLSQAAAQELGMVGLGIKPVEIWHMGPDDDSCPEDLPELDPSSTPAASPAAAPAGAAQARTNQGAARTTPRKSRARRR
;
A
#
# COMPACT_ATOMS: atom_id res chain seq x y z
N MET A 1 62.21 -50.25 -24.54
CA MET A 1 62.30 -48.83 -24.95
C MET A 1 61.21 -48.52 -25.97
N ARG A 2 60.11 -47.86 -25.58
CA ARG A 2 59.31 -47.02 -26.49
C ARG A 2 58.77 -45.85 -25.68
N SER A 3 59.04 -44.68 -26.21
CA SER A 3 58.96 -43.36 -25.58
C SER A 3 57.53 -42.92 -25.27
N ALA A 4 57.41 -42.06 -24.27
CA ALA A 4 56.22 -41.30 -23.94
C ALA A 4 55.77 -40.38 -25.09
N PRO A 5 54.46 -40.09 -25.20
CA PRO A 5 53.98 -38.83 -25.74
C PRO A 5 53.63 -37.83 -24.63
N SER A 6 54.08 -36.59 -24.83
CA SER A 6 53.85 -35.39 -24.02
C SER A 6 52.37 -35.02 -23.83
N SER A 7 52.07 -34.51 -22.63
CA SER A 7 50.90 -33.70 -22.24
C SER A 7 50.78 -32.38 -23.06
N PRO A 8 49.85 -31.43 -22.80
CA PRO A 8 48.70 -31.40 -21.86
C PRO A 8 47.41 -30.76 -22.45
N ARG A 9 46.26 -30.95 -21.80
CA ARG A 9 45.20 -29.92 -21.72
C ARG A 9 44.23 -30.34 -20.60
N GLU A 10 44.52 -29.91 -19.37
CA GLU A 10 43.94 -28.69 -18.78
C GLU A 10 42.42 -28.81 -18.69
N ALA A 11 41.99 -28.97 -17.44
CA ALA A 11 40.61 -29.06 -17.01
C ALA A 11 39.81 -27.85 -17.47
N ASP A 12 38.62 -28.10 -18.02
CA ASP A 12 37.50 -27.16 -18.01
C ASP A 12 36.35 -27.93 -17.34
N THR A 13 36.36 -27.94 -16.01
CA THR A 13 35.60 -27.01 -15.16
C THR A 13 34.10 -27.24 -15.32
N ALA A 14 33.59 -28.05 -14.38
CA ALA A 14 32.29 -27.89 -13.75
C ALA A 14 31.10 -27.65 -14.69
N ILE A 15 30.44 -28.76 -15.04
CA ILE A 15 28.98 -28.83 -14.95
C ILE A 15 28.63 -28.51 -13.50
N GLU A 16 28.45 -27.23 -13.17
CA GLU A 16 27.74 -26.73 -11.99
C GLU A 16 27.44 -25.25 -12.20
N ARG A 17 26.27 -24.99 -12.77
CA ARG A 17 25.45 -23.88 -12.31
C ARG A 17 24.02 -24.35 -12.35
N GLY A 18 23.63 -25.03 -11.26
CA GLY A 18 22.29 -24.87 -10.75
C GLY A 18 22.00 -23.38 -10.71
N ARG A 19 21.17 -22.93 -11.66
CA ARG A 19 20.25 -21.82 -11.40
C ARG A 19 18.92 -22.52 -11.24
N GLU A 20 18.82 -23.22 -10.12
CA GLU A 20 17.55 -23.68 -9.61
C GLU A 20 16.72 -22.41 -9.47
N ASP A 21 15.60 -22.43 -10.20
CA ASP A 21 14.52 -21.47 -10.13
C ASP A 21 14.03 -21.36 -8.68
N GLU A 22 14.74 -20.59 -7.85
CA GLU A 22 14.18 -20.07 -6.61
C GLU A 22 13.17 -18.99 -7.02
N GLU A 23 11.96 -19.46 -7.33
CA GLU A 23 10.71 -18.75 -7.16
C GLU A 23 10.66 -18.19 -5.74
N GLU A 24 11.37 -17.09 -5.52
CA GLU A 24 11.29 -16.32 -4.29
C GLU A 24 9.97 -15.56 -4.35
N SER A 25 8.90 -16.27 -4.01
CA SER A 25 7.54 -15.78 -3.94
C SER A 25 7.46 -14.66 -2.90
N GLY A 26 7.74 -13.44 -3.35
CA GLY A 26 7.59 -12.19 -2.61
C GLY A 26 8.55 -11.97 -1.43
N VAL A 27 9.39 -10.94 -1.48
CA VAL A 27 10.20 -10.51 -0.33
C VAL A 27 9.33 -9.77 0.68
N LEU A 28 9.23 -10.26 1.92
CA LEU A 28 8.50 -9.56 3.00
C LEU A 28 9.15 -8.19 3.28
N LEU A 29 8.42 -7.11 3.01
CA LEU A 29 8.88 -5.74 3.24
C LEU A 29 8.56 -5.26 4.66
N GLY A 30 7.48 -5.76 5.27
CA GLY A 30 7.11 -5.46 6.66
C GLY A 30 5.62 -5.37 6.92
N ARG A 31 5.28 -4.85 8.11
CA ARG A 31 3.91 -4.73 8.63
C ARG A 31 3.61 -3.29 9.05
N GLY A 32 2.35 -2.89 8.96
CA GLY A 32 1.90 -1.59 9.46
C GLY A 32 0.44 -1.29 9.11
N LEU A 33 0.07 -0.02 9.12
CA LEU A 33 -1.30 0.40 8.77
C LEU A 33 -1.39 0.73 7.28
N ALA A 34 -2.40 0.19 6.61
CA ALA A 34 -2.85 0.65 5.32
C ALA A 34 -3.93 1.71 5.51
N SER A 35 -3.91 2.74 4.67
CA SER A 35 -5.11 3.56 4.42
C SER A 35 -5.45 3.55 2.93
N TRP A 36 -6.48 4.27 2.52
CA TRP A 36 -6.84 4.37 1.11
C TRP A 36 -7.24 5.79 0.75
N TYR A 37 -7.03 6.14 -0.51
CA TYR A 37 -7.44 7.44 -1.03
C TYR A 37 -8.69 7.32 -1.91
N GLY A 38 -9.61 8.28 -1.76
CA GLY A 38 -10.92 8.25 -2.40
C GLY A 38 -10.99 8.95 -3.77
N GLY A 39 -12.13 8.77 -4.44
CA GLY A 39 -12.40 9.28 -5.79
C GLY A 39 -12.21 10.79 -6.02
N SER A 40 -12.14 11.62 -4.97
CA SER A 40 -11.81 13.05 -5.10
C SER A 40 -10.43 13.30 -5.72
N LEU A 41 -9.55 12.29 -5.71
CA LEU A 41 -8.23 12.37 -6.35
C LEU A 41 -8.23 11.91 -7.81
N HIS A 42 -9.31 11.28 -8.29
CA HIS A 42 -9.39 10.69 -9.62
C HIS A 42 -9.00 11.68 -10.72
N GLY A 43 -8.17 11.24 -11.67
CA GLY A 43 -7.68 12.03 -12.78
C GLY A 43 -6.53 13.00 -12.46
N ARG A 44 -6.13 13.16 -11.18
CA ARG A 44 -4.95 13.95 -10.78
C ARG A 44 -3.67 13.21 -11.15
N ARG A 45 -2.57 13.96 -11.33
CA ARG A 45 -1.25 13.36 -11.56
C ARG A 45 -0.68 12.76 -10.28
N THR A 46 -0.20 11.53 -10.36
CA THR A 46 0.59 10.86 -9.31
C THR A 46 2.06 11.26 -9.39
N ALA A 47 2.87 10.82 -8.43
CA ALA A 47 4.31 11.00 -8.44
C ALA A 47 5.02 10.22 -9.57
N SER A 48 4.42 9.16 -10.13
CA SER A 48 4.94 8.51 -11.36
C SER A 48 4.73 9.36 -12.62
N GLY A 49 3.85 10.37 -12.55
CA GLY A 49 3.44 11.20 -13.68
C GLY A 49 2.20 10.69 -14.42
N GLU A 50 1.73 9.48 -14.09
CA GLU A 50 0.47 8.92 -14.58
C GLU A 50 -0.74 9.66 -13.98
N ARG A 51 -1.91 9.49 -14.61
CA ARG A 51 -3.17 9.94 -14.00
C ARG A 51 -3.66 8.88 -13.04
N PHE A 52 -4.04 9.29 -11.85
CA PHE A 52 -4.61 8.40 -10.87
C PHE A 52 -6.01 7.93 -11.28
N ASP A 53 -6.22 6.62 -11.35
CA ASP A 53 -7.54 6.00 -11.52
C ASP A 53 -7.93 5.25 -10.24
N CYS A 54 -9.12 5.55 -9.72
CA CYS A 54 -9.64 4.91 -8.52
C CYS A 54 -10.14 3.48 -8.75
N GLY A 55 -10.39 3.10 -10.00
CA GLY A 55 -10.76 1.76 -10.43
C GLY A 55 -9.56 0.82 -10.62
N GLU A 56 -8.33 1.33 -10.66
CA GLU A 56 -7.13 0.50 -10.83
C GLU A 56 -6.59 0.00 -9.48
N LEU A 57 -5.92 -1.16 -9.49
CA LEU A 57 -5.24 -1.74 -8.33
C LEU A 57 -3.87 -1.09 -8.12
N THR A 58 -3.87 0.15 -7.63
CA THR A 58 -2.65 0.94 -7.42
C THR A 58 -2.45 1.35 -5.97
N ALA A 59 -1.22 1.73 -5.63
CA ALA A 59 -0.84 2.16 -4.28
C ALA A 59 0.25 3.23 -4.26
N ALA A 60 0.27 4.00 -3.18
CA ALA A 60 1.36 4.91 -2.83
C ALA A 60 2.28 4.27 -1.79
N HIS A 61 3.58 4.29 -2.07
CA HIS A 61 4.61 3.80 -1.16
C HIS A 61 5.82 4.75 -1.12
N ARG A 62 6.54 4.81 0.01
CA ARG A 62 7.58 5.82 0.27
C ARG A 62 8.84 5.60 -0.55
N THR A 63 9.31 4.36 -0.64
CA THR A 63 10.66 4.01 -1.15
C THR A 63 10.66 3.10 -2.36
N LEU A 64 9.68 2.18 -2.48
CA LEU A 64 9.57 1.25 -3.60
C LEU A 64 9.59 1.93 -4.98
N PRO A 65 10.19 1.29 -6.00
CA PRO A 65 10.21 1.84 -7.36
C PRO A 65 8.80 1.95 -7.92
N PHE A 66 8.58 2.91 -8.82
CA PHE A 66 7.32 2.98 -9.55
C PHE A 66 7.20 1.79 -10.50
N GLY A 67 5.99 1.25 -10.64
CA GLY A 67 5.72 0.01 -11.36
C GLY A 67 5.96 -1.25 -10.54
N ALA A 68 6.55 -1.16 -9.34
CA ALA A 68 6.72 -2.32 -8.45
C ALA A 68 5.37 -2.94 -8.11
N ARG A 69 5.31 -4.27 -8.11
CA ARG A 69 4.15 -5.03 -7.66
C ARG A 69 4.31 -5.39 -6.19
N VAL A 70 3.25 -5.20 -5.42
CA VAL A 70 3.24 -5.45 -3.99
C VAL A 70 2.02 -6.29 -3.65
N CYS A 71 2.24 -7.43 -3.01
CA CYS A 71 1.15 -8.17 -2.38
C CYS A 71 0.86 -7.55 -1.02
N VAL A 72 -0.43 -7.29 -0.74
CA VAL A 72 -0.89 -6.70 0.51
C VAL A 72 -1.87 -7.67 1.17
N ARG A 73 -1.51 -8.21 2.34
CA ARG A 73 -2.39 -9.07 3.14
C ARG A 73 -2.97 -8.31 4.30
N SER A 74 -4.26 -8.45 4.53
CA SER A 74 -4.89 -7.95 5.73
C SER A 74 -4.73 -8.93 6.89
N LEU A 75 -4.23 -8.42 8.02
CA LEU A 75 -4.10 -9.19 9.26
C LEU A 75 -5.43 -9.36 10.01
N VAL A 76 -6.53 -8.74 9.54
CA VAL A 76 -7.84 -8.81 10.21
C VAL A 76 -8.73 -9.90 9.61
N ASN A 77 -8.74 -10.02 8.28
CA ASN A 77 -9.62 -10.95 7.56
C ASN A 77 -8.89 -11.89 6.60
N GLY A 78 -7.56 -11.87 6.58
CA GLY A 78 -6.74 -12.75 5.74
C GLY A 78 -6.77 -12.44 4.25
N LYS A 79 -7.58 -11.47 3.78
CA LYS A 79 -7.68 -11.14 2.35
C LYS A 79 -6.36 -10.57 1.83
N VAL A 80 -6.06 -10.86 0.58
CA VAL A 80 -4.88 -10.39 -0.14
C VAL A 80 -5.27 -9.60 -1.38
N VAL A 81 -4.41 -8.66 -1.78
CA VAL A 81 -4.55 -7.94 -3.06
C VAL A 81 -3.16 -7.60 -3.59
N VAL A 82 -2.94 -7.79 -4.89
CA VAL A 82 -1.74 -7.32 -5.58
C VAL A 82 -1.99 -5.91 -6.09
N VAL A 83 -1.08 -5.00 -5.81
CA VAL A 83 -1.17 -3.60 -6.25
C VAL A 83 0.12 -3.15 -6.91
N ARG A 84 0.00 -2.21 -7.84
CA ARG A 84 1.13 -1.54 -8.48
C ARG A 84 1.43 -0.21 -7.79
N VAL A 85 2.71 0.04 -7.50
CA VAL A 85 3.15 1.33 -6.93
C VAL A 85 3.23 2.38 -8.04
N ASN A 86 2.38 3.40 -7.98
CA ASN A 86 2.37 4.51 -8.94
C ASN A 86 2.48 5.89 -8.28
N ASP A 87 2.51 5.95 -6.95
CA ASP A 87 2.54 7.20 -6.21
C ASP A 87 3.47 7.15 -4.98
N ARG A 88 3.71 8.32 -4.37
CA ARG A 88 4.57 8.49 -3.19
C ARG A 88 3.76 8.87 -1.95
N GLY A 89 4.13 8.26 -0.83
CA GLY A 89 3.44 8.38 0.44
C GLY A 89 3.30 7.00 1.08
N PRO A 90 2.58 6.83 2.18
CA PRO A 90 2.04 7.86 3.08
C PRO A 90 3.13 8.59 3.89
N PHE A 91 2.91 9.86 4.17
CA PHE A 91 3.81 10.66 5.03
C PHE A 91 3.42 10.66 6.51
N ALA A 92 2.27 10.08 6.87
CA ALA A 92 1.86 10.00 8.27
C ALA A 92 2.55 8.84 8.99
N PRO A 93 2.90 9.02 10.28
CA PRO A 93 3.53 7.97 11.08
C PRO A 93 2.61 6.74 11.21
N GLY A 94 3.22 5.55 11.18
CA GLY A 94 2.52 4.27 11.35
C GLY A 94 1.81 3.74 10.11
N ARG A 95 1.68 4.52 9.02
CA ARG A 95 1.18 4.03 7.75
C ARG A 95 2.31 3.56 6.84
N VAL A 96 2.13 2.38 6.26
CA VAL A 96 3.11 1.76 5.35
C VAL A 96 2.69 1.87 3.89
N ILE A 97 1.39 1.90 3.61
CA ILE A 97 0.86 1.94 2.25
C ILE A 97 -0.48 2.68 2.19
N ASP A 98 -0.70 3.44 1.12
CA ASP A 98 -2.02 4.01 0.80
C ASP A 98 -2.55 3.36 -0.49
N LEU A 99 -3.70 2.70 -0.40
CA LEU A 99 -4.31 1.93 -1.48
C LEU A 99 -5.31 2.78 -2.28
N SER A 100 -5.56 2.36 -3.52
CA SER A 100 -6.69 2.86 -4.29
C SER A 100 -8.03 2.39 -3.74
N GLN A 101 -9.10 3.03 -4.19
CA GLN A 101 -10.46 2.64 -3.80
C GLN A 101 -10.78 1.20 -4.25
N ALA A 102 -10.40 0.79 -5.46
CA ALA A 102 -10.57 -0.58 -5.93
C ALA A 102 -9.80 -1.59 -5.06
N ALA A 103 -8.52 -1.35 -4.78
CA ALA A 103 -7.73 -2.23 -3.92
C ALA A 103 -8.28 -2.29 -2.48
N ALA A 104 -8.79 -1.17 -1.97
CA ALA A 104 -9.45 -1.10 -0.67
C ALA A 104 -10.78 -1.87 -0.62
N GLN A 105 -11.52 -1.94 -1.73
CA GLN A 105 -12.74 -2.75 -1.87
C GLN A 105 -12.40 -4.24 -1.80
N GLU A 106 -11.42 -4.68 -2.57
CA GLU A 106 -10.93 -6.07 -2.57
C GLU A 106 -10.46 -6.51 -1.18
N LEU A 107 -9.64 -5.66 -0.53
CA LEU A 107 -9.14 -5.91 0.82
C LEU A 107 -10.22 -5.78 1.91
N GLY A 108 -11.40 -5.25 1.57
CA GLY A 108 -12.53 -5.03 2.48
C GLY A 108 -12.22 -4.00 3.56
N MET A 109 -11.67 -2.85 3.21
CA MET A 109 -11.28 -1.79 4.16
C MET A 109 -12.00 -0.44 3.97
N VAL A 110 -12.87 -0.32 2.96
CA VAL A 110 -13.57 0.95 2.64
C VAL A 110 -14.34 1.51 3.83
N GLY A 111 -15.01 0.66 4.62
CA GLY A 111 -15.83 1.10 5.76
C GLY A 111 -15.01 1.52 7.00
N LEU A 112 -13.83 0.95 7.20
CA LEU A 112 -12.98 1.21 8.38
C LEU A 112 -11.97 2.34 8.16
N GLY A 113 -11.64 2.66 6.90
CA GLY A 113 -10.68 3.69 6.52
C GLY A 113 -9.21 3.29 6.69
N ILE A 114 -8.88 2.61 7.80
CA ILE A 114 -7.52 2.16 8.13
C ILE A 114 -7.56 0.68 8.54
N LYS A 115 -6.53 -0.09 8.16
CA LYS A 115 -6.44 -1.52 8.48
C LYS A 115 -5.00 -1.99 8.69
N PRO A 116 -4.71 -2.87 9.67
CA PRO A 116 -3.38 -3.49 9.77
C PRO A 116 -3.15 -4.48 8.63
N VAL A 117 -1.99 -4.34 7.99
CA VAL A 117 -1.58 -5.12 6.82
C VAL A 117 -0.12 -5.56 6.93
N GLU A 118 0.20 -6.55 6.12
CA GLU A 118 1.55 -7.01 5.80
C GLU A 118 1.79 -6.86 4.30
N ILE A 119 3.00 -6.47 3.90
CA ILE A 119 3.35 -6.17 2.50
C ILE A 119 4.56 -6.99 2.03
N TRP A 120 4.48 -7.52 0.81
CA TRP A 120 5.56 -8.24 0.14
C TRP A 120 5.86 -7.62 -1.22
N HIS A 121 7.13 -7.48 -1.55
CA HIS A 121 7.59 -7.08 -2.87
C HIS A 121 7.55 -8.29 -3.81
N MET A 122 6.72 -8.23 -4.84
CA MET A 122 6.57 -9.29 -5.83
C MET A 122 7.57 -9.13 -6.97
N GLY A 123 7.85 -10.22 -7.68
CA GLY A 123 8.54 -10.16 -8.97
C GLY A 123 7.77 -9.31 -10.00
N PRO A 124 8.44 -8.82 -11.05
CA PRO A 124 7.80 -7.99 -12.08
C PRO A 124 6.68 -8.72 -12.86
N ASP A 125 6.79 -10.05 -12.97
CA ASP A 125 5.86 -10.91 -13.72
C ASP A 125 4.86 -11.66 -12.82
N ASP A 126 4.95 -11.48 -11.50
CA ASP A 126 4.03 -12.09 -10.54
C ASP A 126 2.69 -11.36 -10.50
N ASP A 127 1.63 -12.01 -10.96
CA ASP A 127 0.24 -11.52 -10.85
C ASP A 127 -0.51 -12.14 -9.67
N SER A 128 0.01 -13.24 -9.13
CA SER A 128 -0.59 -13.97 -8.02
C SER A 128 0.20 -13.69 -6.75
N CYS A 129 -0.44 -13.11 -5.72
CA CYS A 129 0.08 -13.24 -4.36
C CYS A 129 0.29 -14.74 -4.09
N PRO A 130 1.44 -15.19 -3.57
CA PRO A 130 1.60 -16.60 -3.25
C PRO A 130 0.50 -17.03 -2.28
N GLU A 131 -0.23 -18.08 -2.65
CA GLU A 131 -1.16 -18.74 -1.72
C GLU A 131 -0.40 -19.36 -0.53
N ASP A 132 0.87 -19.73 -0.74
CA ASP A 132 1.83 -20.18 0.28
C ASP A 132 2.43 -19.03 1.10
N LEU A 133 1.63 -17.99 1.43
CA LEU A 133 1.97 -17.21 2.62
C LEU A 133 1.77 -18.13 3.83
N PRO A 134 2.73 -18.24 4.77
CA PRO A 134 2.56 -19.09 5.94
C PRO A 134 1.20 -18.77 6.55
N GLU A 135 0.36 -19.81 6.60
CA GLU A 135 -0.96 -19.78 7.22
C GLU A 135 -0.77 -19.06 8.54
N LEU A 136 -1.53 -17.98 8.75
CA LEU A 136 -1.48 -17.29 10.03
C LEU A 136 -1.91 -18.33 11.07
N ASP A 137 -0.96 -18.85 11.86
CA ASP A 137 -1.25 -19.71 13.00
C ASP A 137 -2.41 -19.05 13.78
N PRO A 138 -3.58 -19.70 13.89
CA PRO A 138 -4.74 -19.09 14.56
C PRO A 138 -4.46 -18.76 16.04
N SER A 139 -3.36 -19.32 16.59
CA SER A 139 -2.87 -19.05 17.94
C SER A 139 -2.14 -17.69 18.10
N SER A 140 -1.81 -16.99 17.01
CA SER A 140 -1.15 -15.66 17.05
C SER A 140 -2.11 -14.52 16.73
N THR A 141 -3.39 -14.67 17.09
CA THR A 141 -4.33 -13.54 17.13
C THR A 141 -4.16 -12.84 18.48
N PRO A 142 -3.63 -11.59 18.59
CA PRO A 142 -3.90 -10.82 19.78
C PRO A 142 -5.41 -10.58 19.81
N ALA A 143 -6.07 -11.12 20.84
CA ALA A 143 -7.47 -10.93 21.11
C ALA A 143 -7.86 -9.46 20.88
N ALA A 144 -8.88 -9.27 20.04
CA ALA A 144 -9.53 -8.01 19.81
C ALA A 144 -9.76 -7.28 21.16
N SER A 145 -9.08 -6.16 21.35
CA SER A 145 -9.52 -5.17 22.33
C SER A 145 -10.60 -4.31 21.67
N PRO A 146 -11.84 -4.25 22.21
CA PRO A 146 -12.88 -3.41 21.66
C PRO A 146 -12.62 -1.98 22.15
N ALA A 147 -11.98 -1.15 21.33
CA ALA A 147 -11.80 0.27 21.65
C ALA A 147 -12.36 1.15 20.53
N ALA A 148 -13.61 1.56 20.78
CA ALA A 148 -14.14 2.88 20.48
C ALA A 148 -14.29 3.31 19.00
N ALA A 149 -15.51 3.17 18.49
CA ALA A 149 -16.16 4.18 17.68
C ALA A 149 -17.18 4.95 18.57
N PRO A 150 -17.78 6.09 18.17
CA PRO A 150 -17.49 6.99 17.03
C PRO A 150 -17.51 8.50 17.40
N ALA A 151 -16.88 9.36 16.59
CA ALA A 151 -17.28 10.76 16.36
C ALA A 151 -16.36 11.38 15.28
N GLY A 152 -16.81 12.05 14.22
CA GLY A 152 -18.16 12.44 13.88
C GLY A 152 -18.25 13.00 12.45
N ALA A 153 -19.41 12.76 11.86
CA ALA A 153 -20.24 13.71 11.13
C ALA A 153 -19.59 14.66 10.11
N ALA A 154 -19.73 14.28 8.84
CA ALA A 154 -19.94 15.19 7.73
C ALA A 154 -21.04 16.23 8.04
N GLN A 155 -20.77 17.52 7.79
CA GLN A 155 -21.82 18.51 7.52
C GLN A 155 -21.40 19.43 6.38
N ALA A 156 -21.91 19.11 5.19
CA ALA A 156 -22.12 20.10 4.13
C ALA A 156 -23.57 20.56 4.23
N ARG A 157 -23.82 21.82 4.63
CA ARG A 157 -25.08 22.52 4.38
C ARG A 157 -24.82 24.00 4.10
N THR A 158 -25.19 24.37 2.88
CA THR A 158 -25.64 25.67 2.36
C THR A 158 -26.03 26.73 3.40
N ASN A 159 -25.58 27.97 3.18
CA ASN A 159 -26.50 29.10 3.23
C ASN A 159 -26.04 30.29 2.36
N GLN A 160 -26.89 30.62 1.39
CA GLN A 160 -26.88 31.87 0.65
C GLN A 160 -27.68 32.93 1.45
N GLY A 161 -27.28 34.21 1.38
CA GLY A 161 -28.23 35.33 1.46
C GLY A 161 -28.28 36.21 2.72
N ALA A 162 -27.88 37.48 2.50
CA ALA A 162 -28.60 38.71 2.85
C ALA A 162 -28.42 39.43 4.21
N ALA A 163 -28.39 40.76 4.05
CA ALA A 163 -28.74 41.86 4.96
C ALA A 163 -27.66 42.45 5.90
N ARG A 164 -27.04 43.53 5.39
CA ARG A 164 -26.45 44.63 6.16
C ARG A 164 -27.55 45.35 6.95
N THR A 165 -27.45 45.38 8.28
CA THR A 165 -28.16 46.36 9.12
C THR A 165 -27.28 46.77 10.30
N THR A 166 -26.82 48.02 10.29
CA THR A 166 -26.17 48.70 11.41
C THR A 166 -27.18 49.11 12.49
N PRO A 167 -26.84 49.06 13.78
CA PRO A 167 -27.44 49.94 14.76
C PRO A 167 -26.43 50.88 15.38
N ARG A 168 -26.65 52.16 15.08
CA ARG A 168 -26.13 53.37 15.73
C ARG A 168 -26.61 53.40 17.18
N LYS A 169 -25.69 53.34 18.16
CA LYS A 169 -25.99 53.67 19.56
C LYS A 169 -25.34 54.98 19.95
N SER A 170 -26.24 55.92 20.20
CA SER A 170 -26.07 57.24 20.78
C SER A 170 -25.85 57.20 22.30
N ARG A 171 -25.13 58.22 22.78
CA ARG A 171 -25.43 59.06 23.97
C ARG A 171 -24.65 58.79 25.27
N ALA A 172 -23.81 59.76 25.64
CA ALA A 172 -23.73 60.47 26.94
C ALA A 172 -22.54 61.46 26.88
N ARG A 173 -22.71 62.78 26.74
CA ARG A 173 -23.08 63.81 27.74
C ARG A 173 -22.36 63.67 29.09
N ARG A 174 -21.36 64.52 29.31
CA ARG A 174 -20.93 65.17 30.58
C ARG A 174 -20.29 66.50 30.14
N ARG A 175 -21.02 67.60 30.35
CA ARG A 175 -20.89 68.58 31.47
C ARG A 175 -19.65 69.43 31.31
#